data_AF-A0A0Q6NR76-F1
#
_entry.id   AF-A0A0Q6NR76-F1
#
_cell.length_a   1.000
_cell.length_b   1.000
_cell.length_c   1.000
_cell.angle_alpha   90.00
_cell.angle_beta   90.00
_cell.angle_gamma   90.00
#
_symmetry.space_group_name_H-M   'P 1'
#
loop_
_entity.id
_entity.type
_entity.pdbx_description
1 polymer ?
#
loop_
_entity_poly.entity_id
_entity_poly.type
_entity_poly.pdbx_seq_one_letter_code
_entity_poly.pdbx_strand_id
1 'polypeptide(L)' 'MWKPDKPIIVAGSALPPAEAWWHEFRSAFYDRCNGAVDREWLDSLAAALYPLNVDRDPRQAAEVAFVTLAFELPREPQI' A
#
# COMPACT_ATOMS: atom_id res chain seq x y z
N MET A 1 11.53 -9.36 -7.49
CA MET A 1 11.08 -8.57 -6.33
C MET A 1 11.48 -7.13 -6.58
N TRP A 2 10.52 -6.22 -6.49
CA TRP A 2 10.72 -4.78 -6.59
C TRP A 2 11.77 -4.31 -5.57
N LYS A 3 12.54 -3.30 -5.95
CA LYS A 3 13.55 -2.66 -5.11
C LYS A 3 13.42 -1.15 -5.29
N PRO A 4 13.61 -0.36 -4.23
CA PRO A 4 13.59 1.09 -4.35
C PRO A 4 14.81 1.59 -5.12
N ASP A 5 14.64 2.68 -5.89
CA ASP A 5 15.74 3.33 -6.63
C ASP A 5 16.85 3.83 -5.71
N LYS A 6 16.48 4.20 -4.47
CA LYS A 6 17.40 4.59 -3.39
C LYS A 6 17.10 3.76 -2.15
N PRO A 7 18.12 3.29 -1.42
CA PRO A 7 17.90 2.61 -0.14
C PRO A 7 17.09 3.49 0.82
N ILE A 8 16.08 2.90 1.45
CA ILE A 8 15.31 3.56 2.51
C ILE A 8 16.03 3.28 3.81
N ILE A 9 16.52 4.34 4.47
CA ILE A 9 17.27 4.24 5.73
C ILE A 9 16.33 4.52 6.91
N VAL A 10 16.15 3.53 7.79
CA VAL A 10 15.39 3.66 9.03
C VAL A 10 16.29 3.27 10.19
N ALA A 11 16.37 4.13 11.21
CA ALA A 11 17.23 3.92 12.38
C ALA A 11 18.70 3.58 12.02
N GLY A 12 19.23 4.21 10.97
CA GLY A 12 20.61 4.01 10.51
C GLY A 12 20.86 2.75 9.68
N SER A 13 19.82 1.94 9.40
CA SER A 13 19.93 0.72 8.60
C SER A 13 19.08 0.79 7.34
N ALA A 14 19.55 0.19 6.24
CA ALA A 14 18.78 0.07 5.01
C ALA A 14 17.70 -1.01 5.17
N LEU A 15 16.46 -0.69 4.79
CA LEU A 15 15.36 -1.64 4.84
C LEU A 15 15.59 -2.79 3.84
N PRO A 16 15.29 -4.05 4.23
CA PRO A 16 15.14 -5.15 3.29
C PRO A 16 14.09 -4.84 2.20
N PRO A 17 14.16 -5.46 1.01
CA PRO A 17 13.24 -5.16 -0.09
C PRO A 17 11.75 -5.25 0.28
N ALA A 18 11.36 -6.26 1.07
CA ALA A 18 9.98 -6.43 1.53
C ALA A 18 9.52 -5.28 2.43
N GLU A 19 10.35 -4.90 3.41
CA GLU A 19 10.06 -3.80 4.32
C GLU A 19 10.07 -2.45 3.61
N ALA A 20 10.98 -2.26 2.65
CA ALA A 20 11.00 -1.08 1.79
C ALA A 20 9.72 -0.97 0.96
N TRP A 21 9.23 -2.09 0.41
CA TRP A 21 7.97 -2.13 -0.31
C TRP A 21 6.79 -1.75 0.61
N TRP A 22 6.69 -2.36 1.80
CA TRP A 22 5.63 -2.02 2.77
C TRP A 22 5.71 -0.57 3.22
N HIS A 23 6.92 -0.04 3.46
CA HIS A 23 7.11 1.35 3.84
C HIS A 23 6.53 2.30 2.77
N GLU A 24 6.91 2.10 1.52
CA GLU A 24 6.47 2.95 0.40
C GLU A 24 4.97 2.81 0.12
N PHE A 25 4.43 1.59 0.17
CA PHE A 25 3.00 1.35 -0.02
C PHE A 25 2.20 2.09 1.05
N ARG A 26 2.57 1.93 2.32
CA ARG A 26 1.85 2.54 3.46
C ARG A 26 1.92 4.06 3.38
N SER A 27 3.09 4.64 3.13
CA SER A 27 3.22 6.09 2.96
C SER A 27 2.33 6.60 1.83
N ALA A 28 2.43 5.97 0.65
CA ALA A 28 1.69 6.38 -0.54
C ALA A 28 0.17 6.25 -0.38
N PHE A 29 -0.30 5.24 0.35
CA PHE A 29 -1.73 5.05 0.62
C PHE A 29 -2.23 6.01 1.71
N TYR A 30 -1.46 6.17 2.80
CA TYR A 30 -1.77 7.12 3.88
C TYR A 30 -1.93 8.54 3.34
N ASP A 31 -1.02 8.98 2.47
CA ASP A 31 -1.08 10.30 1.82
C ASP A 31 -2.34 10.44 0.96
N ARG A 32 -2.73 9.41 0.20
CA ARG A 32 -3.96 9.41 -0.62
C ARG A 32 -5.23 9.48 0.22
N CYS A 33 -5.20 8.92 1.44
CA CYS A 33 -6.28 9.04 2.41
C CYS A 33 -6.23 10.36 3.20
N ASN A 34 -5.34 11.31 2.87
CA ASN A 34 -5.10 12.52 3.65
C ASN A 34 -4.82 12.25 5.14
N GLY A 35 -4.15 11.13 5.41
CA GLY A 35 -3.85 10.64 6.75
C GLY A 35 -5.05 10.14 7.57
N ALA A 36 -6.25 10.10 6.99
CA ALA A 36 -7.48 9.65 7.64
C ALA A 36 -7.67 8.12 7.51
N VAL A 37 -6.62 7.34 7.76
CA VAL A 37 -6.68 5.87 7.72
C VAL A 37 -6.06 5.29 8.99
N ASP A 38 -6.72 4.27 9.53
CA ASP A 38 -6.22 3.54 10.69
C ASP A 38 -4.92 2.79 10.35
N ARG A 39 -3.96 2.84 11.28
CA ARG A 39 -2.62 2.30 11.05
C ARG A 39 -2.61 0.77 11.05
N GLU A 40 -3.34 0.14 11.96
CA GLU A 40 -3.40 -1.33 12.05
C GLU A 40 -4.09 -1.92 10.81
N TRP A 41 -5.16 -1.27 10.36
CA TRP A 41 -5.83 -1.60 9.12
C TRP A 41 -4.90 -1.44 7.92
N LEU A 42 -4.14 -0.34 7.84
CA LEU A 42 -3.20 -0.08 6.75
C LEU A 42 -2.05 -1.10 6.72
N ASP A 43 -1.52 -1.47 7.87
CA ASP A 43 -0.50 -2.52 8.00
C ASP A 43 -1.06 -3.88 7.51
N SER A 44 -2.30 -4.20 7.88
CA SER A 44 -2.99 -5.43 7.43
C SER A 44 -3.20 -5.44 5.90
N LEU A 45 -3.59 -4.30 5.32
CA LEU A 45 -3.76 -4.16 3.88
C LEU A 45 -2.42 -4.34 3.14
N ALA A 46 -1.35 -3.72 3.64
CA ALA A 46 -0.02 -3.85 3.06
C ALA A 46 0.49 -5.30 3.08
N ALA A 47 0.27 -6.00 4.19
CA ALA A 47 0.63 -7.42 4.33
C ALA A 47 -0.17 -8.31 3.37
N ALA A 48 -1.48 -8.04 3.19
CA ALA A 48 -2.33 -8.81 2.28
C ALA A 48 -1.96 -8.60 0.80
N LEU A 49 -1.59 -7.36 0.41
CA LEU A 49 -1.31 -7.03 -0.99
C LEU A 49 0.11 -7.36 -1.43
N TYR A 50 1.08 -7.40 -0.51
CA TYR A 50 2.48 -7.62 -0.86
C TYR A 50 2.75 -8.92 -1.64
N PRO A 51 2.24 -10.11 -1.25
CA PRO A 51 2.49 -11.35 -1.98
C PRO A 51 2.01 -11.30 -3.45
N LEU A 52 0.98 -10.50 -3.72
CA LEU A 52 0.38 -10.34 -5.05
C LEU A 52 1.09 -9.27 -5.90
N ASN A 53 1.88 -8.40 -5.26
CA ASN A 53 2.46 -7.21 -5.87
C ASN A 53 3.98 -7.11 -5.64
N VAL A 54 4.64 -8.23 -5.31
CA VAL A 54 6.07 -8.29 -4.95
C VAL A 54 7.00 -7.70 -6.03
N ASP A 55 6.58 -7.71 -7.29
CA ASP A 55 7.34 -7.18 -8.43
C ASP A 55 6.83 -5.81 -8.92
N ARG A 56 5.73 -5.32 -8.36
CA ARG A 56 5.10 -4.04 -8.75
C ARG A 56 5.56 -2.91 -7.87
N ASP A 57 5.54 -1.71 -8.44
CA ASP A 57 5.79 -0.48 -7.69
C ASP A 57 4.73 -0.33 -6.58
N PRO A 58 5.14 -0.21 -5.31
CA PRO A 58 4.21 -0.06 -4.18
C PRO A 58 3.33 1.19 -4.29
N ARG A 59 3.78 2.26 -4.95
CA ARG A 59 2.97 3.48 -5.17
C ARG A 59 1.85 3.25 -6.17
N GLN A 60 2.11 2.47 -7.22
CA GLN A 60 1.08 2.05 -8.17
C GLN A 60 0.09 1.09 -7.52
N ALA A 61 0.57 0.14 -6.71
CA ALA A 61 -0.29 -0.75 -5.94
C ALA A 61 -1.20 0.04 -4.97
N ALA A 62 -0.68 1.06 -4.31
CA ALA A 62 -1.46 1.94 -3.44
C ALA A 62 -2.55 2.72 -4.20
N GLU A 63 -2.26 3.19 -5.42
CA GLU A 63 -3.24 3.85 -6.28
C GLU A 63 -4.38 2.91 -6.68
N VAL A 64 -4.04 1.71 -7.16
CA VAL A 64 -5.05 0.70 -7.51
C VAL A 64 -5.90 0.34 -6.30
N ALA A 65 -5.29 0.13 -5.13
CA ALA A 65 -6.02 -0.15 -3.91
C ALA A 65 -6.96 1.00 -3.53
N PHE A 66 -6.51 2.24 -3.59
CA PHE A 66 -7.33 3.42 -3.27
C PHE A 66 -8.55 3.52 -4.18
N VAL A 67 -8.35 3.41 -5.50
CA VAL A 67 -9.46 3.46 -6.48
C VAL A 67 -10.42 2.28 -6.29
N THR A 68 -9.89 1.09 -6.02
CA THR A 68 -10.71 -0.12 -5.82
C THR A 68 -11.56 -0.03 -4.56
N LEU A 69 -11.01 0.50 -3.46
CA LEU A 69 -11.73 0.63 -2.19
C LEU A 69 -12.71 1.81 -2.19
N ALA A 70 -12.45 2.84 -2.99
CA ALA A 70 -13.39 3.94 -3.22
C ALA A 70 -14.55 3.55 -4.15
N PHE A 71 -14.47 2.41 -4.83
CA PHE A 71 -15.51 1.96 -5.73
C PHE A 71 -16.72 1.44 -4.95
N GLU A 72 -17.82 2.18 -4.95
CA GLU A 72 -19.11 1.69 -4.49
C GLU A 72 -19.73 0.78 -5.56
N LEU A 73 -19.91 -0.51 -5.23
CA LEU A 73 -20.73 -1.38 -6.07
C LEU A 73 -22.17 -0.85 -6.08
N PRO A 74 -22.83 -0.75 -7.25
CA PRO A 74 -24.25 -0.45 -7.29
C PRO A 74 -24.97 -1.47 -6.42
N ARG A 75 -25.71 -1.01 -5.40
CA ARG A 75 -26.60 -1.89 -4.65
C ARG A 75 -27.60 -2.45 -5.65
N GLU A 76 -27.73 -3.78 -5.70
CA GLU A 76 -28.78 -4.41 -6.49
C GLU A 76 -30.12 -3.74 -6.13
N PRO A 77 -30.93 -3.35 -7.13
CA PRO A 77 -32.26 -2.85 -6.84
C PRO A 77 -32.98 -3.93 -6.04
N GLN A 78 -33.44 -3.58 -4.84
CA GLN A 78 -34.30 -4.47 -4.05
C GLN A 78 -35.57 -4.69 -4.88
N ILE A 79 -35.68 -5.87 -5.50
CA ILE A 79 -36.89 -6.35 -6.19
C ILE A 79 -37.78 -7.04 -5.17
#